data_AF-A0A3Q9W0P1-F1
#
_entry.id   AF-A0A3Q9W0P1-F1
#
_cell.length_a   1.000
_cell.length_b   1.000
_cell.length_c   1.000
_cell.angle_alpha   90.00
_cell.angle_beta   90.00
_cell.angle_gamma   90.00
#
_symmetry.space_group_name_H-M   'P 1'
#
loop_
_entity.id
_entity.type
_entity.pdbx_description
1 polymer ?
#
loop_
_entity_poly.entity_id
_entity_poly.type
_entity_poly.pdbx_seq_one_letter_code
_entity_poly.pdbx_strand_id
1 'polypeptide(L)'
;MKPFFFVLLVVLSACSSVPQVPQVNSELPDVTYKGRGAAAGPMLVGAMGPVGIAVGFAIDEGIAKEIGLALKDSQAQGEKELATVIAELYPEAELVKLLSLEFKAQRGNDDFAFATVELLLRSKVNERQLCLLTNPGSLLALKETSLSWSLIAESISANRICKQIQD
;
A
#
# COMPACT_ATOMS: atom_id res chain seq x y z
N MET A 1 45.38 37.95 11.66
CA MET A 1 45.11 36.70 10.92
C MET A 1 44.70 35.62 11.91
N LYS A 2 43.40 35.27 12.03
CA LYS A 2 42.87 34.04 12.67
C LYS A 2 41.30 34.01 12.76
N PRO A 3 40.53 34.26 11.69
CA PRO A 3 39.13 33.80 11.63
C PRO A 3 38.95 32.52 10.78
N PHE A 4 39.95 32.13 9.98
CA PHE A 4 39.80 31.06 8.99
C PHE A 4 39.72 29.65 9.59
N PHE A 5 40.29 29.44 10.78
CA PHE A 5 40.33 28.10 11.40
C PHE A 5 39.00 27.70 12.05
N PHE A 6 38.19 28.68 12.47
CA PHE A 6 36.89 28.41 13.10
C PHE A 6 35.82 28.02 12.07
N VAL A 7 35.92 28.55 10.84
CA VAL A 7 35.01 28.21 9.73
C VAL A 7 35.21 26.76 9.27
N LEU A 8 36.44 26.24 9.31
CA LEU A 8 36.75 24.88 8.87
C LEU A 8 36.15 23.79 9.78
N LEU A 9 36.03 24.05 11.09
CA LEU A 9 35.49 23.12 12.09
C LEU A 9 33.96 23.00 12.03
N VAL A 10 33.26 24.06 11.60
CA VAL A 10 31.80 24.04 11.47
C VAL A 10 31.35 23.22 10.25
N VAL A 11 32.13 23.21 9.16
CA VAL A 11 31.79 22.49 7.91
C VAL A 11 31.93 20.96 8.06
N LEU A 12 32.77 20.46 8.98
CA LEU A 12 32.99 19.01 9.19
C LEU A 12 31.92 18.33 10.05
N SER A 13 31.00 19.08 10.67
CA SER A 13 29.95 18.53 11.55
C SER A 13 28.59 18.30 10.85
N ALA A 14 28.50 18.59 9.55
CA ALA A 14 27.20 18.69 8.88
C ALA A 14 26.61 17.38 8.33
N CYS A 15 27.36 16.29 8.11
CA CYS A 15 26.79 15.11 7.43
C CYS A 15 27.35 13.77 7.95
N SER A 16 26.72 13.19 8.98
CA SER A 16 26.81 11.74 9.23
C SER A 16 25.45 11.10 9.60
N SER A 17 24.34 11.82 9.40
CA SER A 17 23.01 11.21 9.48
C SER A 17 22.67 10.61 8.11
N VAL A 18 23.17 9.41 7.85
CA VAL A 18 22.68 8.59 6.73
C VAL A 18 21.35 8.01 7.21
N PRO A 19 20.20 8.34 6.57
CA PRO A 19 18.94 7.74 6.93
C PRO A 19 19.04 6.23 6.75
N GLN A 20 18.67 5.48 7.78
CA GLN A 20 18.67 4.02 7.71
C GLN A 20 17.48 3.61 6.85
N VAL A 21 17.75 2.84 5.78
CA VAL A 21 16.68 2.28 4.97
C VAL A 21 16.04 1.16 5.78
N PRO A 22 14.72 1.24 6.08
CA PRO A 22 14.05 0.23 6.87
C PRO A 22 13.96 -1.09 6.11
N GLN A 23 13.97 -2.20 6.84
CA GLN A 23 13.67 -3.50 6.28
C GLN A 23 12.16 -3.65 6.10
N VAL A 24 11.71 -3.83 4.87
CA VAL A 24 10.33 -4.22 4.60
C VAL A 24 10.20 -5.73 4.81
N ASN A 25 9.22 -6.15 5.61
CA ASN A 25 8.91 -7.56 5.78
C ASN A 25 8.33 -8.12 4.48
N SER A 26 8.94 -9.18 3.97
CA SER A 26 8.54 -9.83 2.72
C SER A 26 7.31 -10.73 2.84
N GLU A 27 6.71 -10.86 4.03
CA GLU A 27 5.40 -11.48 4.15
C GLU A 27 4.32 -10.49 3.70
N LEU A 28 3.73 -10.76 2.53
CA LEU A 28 2.55 -10.05 2.06
C LEU A 28 1.30 -10.53 2.81
N PRO A 29 0.43 -9.61 3.27
CA PRO A 29 -0.86 -9.99 3.83
C PRO A 29 -1.80 -10.51 2.74
N ASP A 30 -2.89 -11.14 3.16
CA ASP A 30 -3.96 -11.51 2.25
C ASP A 30 -4.55 -10.27 1.58
N VAL A 31 -4.64 -10.32 0.26
CA VAL A 31 -5.27 -9.26 -0.55
C VAL A 31 -6.75 -9.55 -0.64
N THR A 32 -7.58 -8.56 -0.34
CA THR A 32 -9.03 -8.65 -0.52
C THR A 32 -9.50 -7.66 -1.57
N TYR A 33 -10.60 -7.99 -2.23
CA TYR A 33 -11.25 -7.11 -3.19
C TYR A 33 -12.77 -7.14 -2.98
N LYS A 34 -13.41 -5.98 -3.06
CA LYS A 34 -14.87 -5.85 -3.03
C LYS A 34 -15.34 -4.94 -4.16
N GLY A 35 -16.14 -5.48 -5.07
CA GLY A 35 -16.57 -4.71 -6.23
C GLY A 35 -17.57 -5.44 -7.11
N ARG A 36 -17.10 -5.89 -8.28
CA ARG A 36 -17.93 -6.47 -9.34
C ARG A 36 -18.75 -7.66 -8.86
N GLY A 37 -18.13 -8.54 -8.09
CA GLY A 37 -18.75 -9.71 -7.51
C GLY A 37 -19.84 -9.37 -6.49
N ALA A 38 -19.53 -8.48 -5.55
CA ALA A 38 -20.48 -7.96 -4.57
C ALA A 38 -21.69 -7.26 -5.22
N ALA A 39 -21.51 -6.66 -6.41
CA ALA A 39 -22.60 -6.05 -7.18
C ALA A 39 -23.39 -7.08 -8.02
N ALA A 40 -22.69 -7.99 -8.71
CA ALA A 40 -23.30 -8.96 -9.63
C ALA A 40 -24.01 -10.10 -8.90
N GLY A 41 -23.47 -10.58 -7.78
CA GLY A 41 -24.00 -11.76 -7.08
C GLY A 41 -25.49 -11.67 -6.74
N PRO A 42 -25.96 -10.60 -6.09
CA PRO A 42 -27.38 -10.38 -5.82
C PRO A 42 -28.24 -10.30 -7.08
N MET A 43 -27.72 -9.74 -8.17
CA MET A 43 -28.43 -9.65 -9.45
C MET A 43 -28.62 -11.02 -10.09
N LEU A 44 -27.63 -11.91 -9.93
CA LEU A 44 -27.67 -13.27 -10.46
C LEU A 44 -28.64 -14.18 -9.69
N VAL A 45 -29.14 -13.76 -8.51
CA VAL A 45 -30.08 -14.57 -7.72
C VAL A 45 -31.36 -14.89 -8.50
N GLY A 46 -31.85 -13.96 -9.32
CA GLY A 46 -33.05 -14.20 -10.12
C GLY A 46 -32.89 -15.32 -11.14
N ALA A 47 -31.68 -15.53 -11.67
CA ALA A 47 -31.38 -16.52 -12.71
C ALA A 47 -30.76 -17.81 -12.15
N MET A 48 -29.93 -17.70 -11.12
CA MET A 48 -29.11 -18.78 -10.58
C MET A 48 -29.47 -19.13 -9.12
N GLY A 49 -30.44 -18.45 -8.51
CA GLY A 49 -30.79 -18.63 -7.11
C GLY A 49 -29.62 -18.30 -6.17
N PRO A 50 -29.46 -19.00 -5.03
CA PRO A 50 -28.35 -18.78 -4.10
C PRO A 50 -26.95 -18.94 -4.74
N VAL A 51 -26.84 -19.72 -5.82
CA VAL A 51 -25.59 -19.89 -6.57
C VAL A 51 -25.11 -18.55 -7.16
N GLY A 52 -26.04 -17.66 -7.53
CA GLY A 52 -25.68 -16.32 -8.02
C GLY A 52 -24.82 -15.52 -7.04
N ILE A 53 -25.14 -15.59 -5.74
CA ILE A 53 -24.37 -14.94 -4.68
C ILE A 53 -22.97 -15.57 -4.58
N ALA A 54 -22.88 -16.90 -4.63
CA ALA A 54 -21.60 -17.61 -4.59
C ALA A 54 -20.71 -17.27 -5.79
N VAL A 55 -21.28 -17.14 -6.99
CA VAL A 55 -20.58 -16.66 -8.19
C VAL A 55 -20.06 -15.23 -7.97
N GLY A 56 -20.87 -14.36 -7.36
CA GLY A 56 -20.43 -13.03 -6.97
C GLY A 56 -19.18 -13.06 -6.08
N PHE A 57 -19.20 -13.83 -4.99
CA PHE A 57 -18.03 -13.99 -4.12
C PHE A 57 -16.79 -14.52 -4.87
N ALA A 58 -16.97 -15.52 -5.73
CA ALA A 58 -15.88 -16.10 -6.51
C ALA A 58 -15.26 -15.11 -7.52
N ILE A 59 -16.06 -14.18 -8.06
CA ILE A 59 -15.54 -13.10 -8.92
C ILE A 59 -14.61 -12.19 -8.11
N ASP A 60 -15.07 -11.72 -6.95
CA ASP A 60 -14.26 -10.81 -6.12
C ASP A 60 -13.00 -11.51 -5.57
N GLU A 61 -13.09 -12.79 -5.18
CA GLU A 61 -11.94 -13.61 -4.78
C GLU A 61 -10.94 -13.82 -5.93
N GLY A 62 -11.44 -14.08 -7.15
CA GLY A 62 -10.60 -14.21 -8.33
C GLY A 62 -9.83 -12.93 -8.64
N ILE A 63 -10.49 -11.78 -8.56
CA ILE A 63 -9.84 -10.47 -8.76
C ILE A 63 -8.81 -10.19 -7.67
N ALA A 64 -9.16 -10.45 -6.40
CA ALA A 64 -8.22 -10.29 -5.29
C ALA A 64 -6.95 -11.13 -5.48
N LYS A 65 -7.12 -12.39 -5.93
CA LYS A 65 -6.02 -13.31 -6.24
C LYS A 65 -5.13 -12.79 -7.38
N GLU A 66 -5.72 -12.28 -8.46
CA GLU A 66 -4.95 -11.70 -9.57
C GLU A 66 -4.12 -10.47 -9.12
N ILE A 67 -4.70 -9.57 -8.33
CA ILE A 67 -3.97 -8.42 -7.75
C ILE A 67 -2.85 -8.90 -6.82
N GLY A 68 -3.13 -9.89 -5.97
CA GLY A 68 -2.13 -10.47 -5.06
C GLY A 68 -0.96 -11.13 -5.79
N LEU A 69 -1.23 -11.81 -6.91
CA LEU A 69 -0.18 -12.35 -7.77
C LEU A 69 0.68 -11.24 -8.38
N ALA A 70 0.08 -10.18 -8.93
CA ALA A 70 0.83 -9.05 -9.48
C ALA A 70 1.71 -8.34 -8.44
N LEU A 71 1.19 -8.17 -7.21
CA LEU A 71 1.95 -7.66 -6.07
C LEU A 71 3.14 -8.54 -5.72
N LYS A 72 2.94 -9.86 -5.70
CA LYS A 72 4.00 -10.84 -5.42
C LYS A 72 5.05 -10.88 -6.52
N ASP A 73 4.65 -10.85 -7.78
CA ASP A 73 5.55 -10.88 -8.94
C ASP A 73 6.43 -9.63 -9.00
N SER A 74 5.94 -8.50 -8.49
CA SER A 74 6.66 -7.22 -8.42
C SER A 74 7.22 -6.88 -7.04
N GLN A 75 7.21 -7.84 -6.10
CA GLN A 75 7.48 -7.62 -4.69
C GLN A 75 8.84 -6.98 -4.42
N ALA A 76 9.92 -7.48 -5.00
CA ALA A 76 11.27 -6.95 -4.75
C ALA A 76 11.41 -5.48 -5.16
N GLN A 77 10.76 -5.08 -6.27
CA GLN A 77 10.74 -3.69 -6.71
C GLN A 77 9.86 -2.83 -5.80
N GLY A 78 8.70 -3.35 -5.41
CA GLY A 78 7.76 -2.67 -4.53
C GLY A 78 8.31 -2.43 -3.12
N GLU A 79 8.96 -3.43 -2.52
CA GLU A 79 9.62 -3.31 -1.22
C GLU A 79 10.71 -2.23 -1.24
N LYS A 80 11.48 -2.14 -2.33
CA LYS A 80 12.49 -1.10 -2.49
C LYS A 80 11.89 0.30 -2.59
N GLU A 81 10.81 0.44 -3.36
CA GLU A 81 10.07 1.70 -3.50
C GLU A 81 9.50 2.14 -2.14
N LEU A 82 8.84 1.22 -1.44
CA LEU A 82 8.29 1.44 -0.10
C LEU A 82 9.37 1.82 0.92
N ALA A 83 10.47 1.08 0.95
CA ALA A 83 11.58 1.35 1.87
C ALA A 83 12.18 2.74 1.63
N THR A 84 12.27 3.16 0.37
CA THR A 84 12.79 4.48 0.00
C THR A 84 11.88 5.60 0.54
N VAL A 85 10.57 5.52 0.27
CA VAL A 85 9.61 6.52 0.73
C VAL A 85 9.50 6.57 2.26
N ILE A 86 9.53 5.41 2.94
CA ILE A 86 9.50 5.37 4.40
C ILE A 86 10.78 5.93 5.00
N ALA A 87 11.97 5.64 4.44
CA ALA A 87 13.23 6.20 4.94
C ALA A 87 13.26 7.74 4.88
N GLU A 88 12.60 8.34 3.89
CA GLU A 88 12.50 9.79 3.74
C GLU A 88 11.55 10.42 4.76
N LEU A 89 10.41 9.78 5.03
CA LEU A 89 9.32 10.35 5.85
C LEU A 89 9.37 9.92 7.32
N TYR A 90 9.95 8.76 7.61
CA TYR A 90 10.05 8.13 8.93
C TYR A 90 11.46 7.56 9.12
N PRO A 91 12.50 8.42 9.22
CA PRO A 91 13.90 8.00 9.30
C PRO A 91 14.23 7.16 10.55
N GLU A 92 13.34 7.15 11.54
CA GLU A 92 13.44 6.33 12.75
C GLU A 92 12.92 4.89 12.58
N ALA A 93 12.25 4.58 11.47
CA ALA A 93 11.70 3.26 11.21
C ALA A 93 12.83 2.26 10.87
N GLU A 94 12.83 1.11 11.53
CA GLU A 94 13.76 0.01 11.25
C GLU A 94 13.09 -1.11 10.46
N LEU A 95 11.80 -1.34 10.71
CA LEU A 95 11.02 -2.39 10.07
C LEU A 95 9.66 -1.85 9.63
N VAL A 96 9.24 -2.26 8.43
CA VAL A 96 7.92 -1.99 7.86
C VAL A 96 7.21 -3.32 7.62
N LYS A 97 5.99 -3.46 8.12
CA LYS A 97 5.13 -4.61 7.82
C LYS A 97 3.82 -4.15 7.20
N LEU A 98 3.42 -4.76 6.10
CA LEU A 98 2.08 -4.61 5.56
C LEU A 98 1.14 -5.49 6.40
N LEU A 99 0.13 -4.88 7.02
CA LEU A 99 -0.86 -5.57 7.85
C LEU A 99 -2.09 -5.98 7.04
N SER A 100 -2.58 -5.10 6.16
CA SER A 100 -3.74 -5.37 5.31
C SER A 100 -3.64 -4.64 3.96
N LEU A 101 -4.26 -5.25 2.95
CA LEU A 101 -4.42 -4.71 1.61
C LEU A 101 -5.85 -4.97 1.13
N GLU A 102 -6.72 -3.98 1.30
CA GLU A 102 -8.14 -4.09 0.96
C GLU A 102 -8.49 -3.21 -0.23
N PHE A 103 -8.78 -3.82 -1.37
CA PHE A 103 -9.18 -3.11 -2.58
C PHE A 103 -10.70 -2.97 -2.66
N LYS A 104 -11.18 -1.79 -3.05
CA LYS A 104 -12.60 -1.51 -3.30
C LYS A 104 -12.78 -0.88 -4.66
N ALA A 105 -13.73 -1.38 -5.44
CA ALA A 105 -14.10 -0.77 -6.71
C ALA A 105 -14.56 0.68 -6.51
N GLN A 106 -14.20 1.55 -7.45
CA GLN A 106 -14.64 2.94 -7.42
C GLN A 106 -16.14 3.02 -7.74
N ARG A 107 -16.88 3.76 -6.92
CA ARG A 107 -18.32 3.93 -7.12
C ARG A 107 -18.60 4.62 -8.45
N GLY A 108 -19.45 4.01 -9.27
CA GLY A 108 -19.83 4.52 -10.59
C GLY A 108 -18.84 4.20 -11.71
N ASN A 109 -17.68 3.60 -11.39
CA ASN A 109 -16.75 3.10 -12.40
C ASN A 109 -15.93 1.93 -11.83
N ASP A 110 -16.40 0.71 -12.09
CA ASP A 110 -15.80 -0.54 -11.58
C ASP A 110 -14.58 -1.02 -12.40
N ASP A 111 -14.15 -0.24 -13.40
CA ASP A 111 -12.84 -0.39 -14.06
C ASP A 111 -11.70 0.20 -13.23
N PHE A 112 -12.01 0.93 -12.15
CA PHE A 112 -11.02 1.48 -11.23
C PHE A 112 -11.24 0.94 -9.81
N ALA A 113 -10.16 0.82 -9.05
CA ALA A 113 -10.19 0.44 -7.64
C ALA A 113 -9.14 1.21 -6.85
N PHE A 114 -9.44 1.51 -5.60
CA PHE A 114 -8.49 2.06 -4.64
C PHE A 114 -8.24 1.04 -3.53
N ALA A 115 -7.11 1.15 -2.85
CA ALA A 115 -6.76 0.30 -1.73
C ALA A 115 -6.81 1.07 -0.41
N THR A 116 -7.31 0.41 0.62
CA THR A 116 -7.05 0.73 2.02
C THR A 116 -5.87 -0.12 2.46
N VAL A 117 -4.83 0.52 2.98
CA VAL A 117 -3.54 -0.09 3.26
C VAL A 117 -3.19 0.18 4.71
N GLU A 118 -3.00 -0.87 5.50
CA GLU A 118 -2.49 -0.74 6.85
C GLU A 118 -1.02 -1.14 6.91
N LEU A 119 -0.18 -0.27 7.47
CA LEU A 119 1.24 -0.48 7.66
C LEU A 119 1.58 -0.41 9.14
N LEU A 120 2.47 -1.28 9.60
CA LEU A 120 3.13 -1.17 10.90
C LEU A 120 4.57 -0.75 10.70
N LEU A 121 4.92 0.42 11.21
CA LEU A 121 6.29 0.89 11.32
C LEU A 121 6.81 0.58 12.72
N ARG A 122 7.92 -0.13 12.82
CA ARG A 122 8.60 -0.42 14.09
C ARG A 122 9.93 0.32 14.12
N SER A 123 10.14 1.05 15.22
CA SER A 123 11.41 1.64 15.63
C SER A 123 11.94 0.94 16.89
N LYS A 124 13.13 1.30 17.35
CA LYS A 124 13.69 0.82 18.63
C LYS A 124 12.84 1.17 19.84
N VAL A 125 12.07 2.26 19.76
CA VAL A 125 11.39 2.89 20.89
C VAL A 125 9.87 2.71 20.83
N ASN A 126 9.30 2.66 19.62
CA ASN A 126 7.86 2.62 19.44
C ASN A 126 7.46 1.82 18.19
N GLU A 127 6.17 1.51 18.15
CA GLU A 127 5.49 1.03 16.96
C GLU A 127 4.42 2.04 16.58
N ARG A 128 4.24 2.25 15.27
CA ARG A 128 3.26 3.17 14.71
C ARG A 128 2.52 2.48 13.59
N GLN A 129 1.20 2.40 13.72
CA GLN A 129 0.34 1.94 12.64
C GLN A 129 -0.10 3.12 11.78
N LEU A 130 -0.04 2.97 10.47
CA LEU A 130 -0.54 3.91 9.48
C LEU A 130 -1.69 3.24 8.72
N CYS A 131 -2.78 3.98 8.51
CA CYS A 131 -3.83 3.57 7.57
C CYS A 131 -3.87 4.58 6.44
N LEU A 132 -3.73 4.10 5.20
CA LEU A 132 -3.61 4.91 4.01
C LEU A 132 -4.64 4.53 2.96
N LEU A 133 -5.11 5.52 2.22
CA LEU A 133 -6.02 5.35 1.10
C LEU A 133 -5.30 5.73 -0.20
N THR A 134 -5.21 4.81 -1.15
CA THR A 134 -4.56 5.08 -2.44
C THR A 134 -5.43 5.92 -3.37
N ASN A 135 -4.82 6.49 -4.42
CA ASN A 135 -5.59 6.89 -5.59
C ASN A 135 -6.27 5.66 -6.24
N PRO A 136 -7.38 5.85 -6.97
CA PRO A 136 -7.91 4.82 -7.84
C PRO A 136 -6.91 4.48 -8.96
N GLY A 137 -6.61 3.20 -9.12
CA GLY A 137 -5.87 2.64 -10.26
C GLY A 137 -6.80 1.85 -11.18
N SER A 138 -6.43 1.72 -12.45
CA SER A 138 -7.13 0.82 -13.38
C SER A 138 -7.05 -0.61 -12.87
N LEU A 139 -8.18 -1.30 -12.78
CA LEU A 139 -8.28 -2.67 -12.29
C LEU A 139 -7.45 -3.63 -13.14
N LEU A 140 -7.36 -3.40 -14.46
CA LEU A 140 -6.52 -4.21 -15.34
C LEU A 140 -5.03 -4.04 -14.97
N ALA A 141 -4.59 -2.80 -14.79
CA ALA A 141 -3.21 -2.52 -14.41
C ALA A 141 -2.88 -3.04 -12.99
N LEU A 142 -3.82 -2.99 -12.05
CA LEU A 142 -3.65 -3.56 -10.70
C LEU A 142 -3.44 -5.08 -10.69
N LYS A 143 -3.95 -5.79 -11.70
CA LYS A 143 -3.89 -7.26 -11.84
C LYS A 143 -2.71 -7.76 -12.66
N GLU A 144 -2.06 -6.87 -13.42
CA GLU A 144 -1.05 -7.25 -14.41
C GLU A 144 0.29 -6.55 -14.22
N THR A 145 0.36 -5.53 -13.36
CA THR A 145 1.55 -4.67 -13.22
C THR A 145 1.88 -4.38 -11.75
N SER A 146 3.01 -3.71 -11.53
CA SER A 146 3.42 -3.22 -10.21
C SER A 146 2.67 -1.98 -9.72
N LEU A 147 1.60 -1.54 -10.43
CA LEU A 147 0.87 -0.30 -10.12
C LEU A 147 0.43 -0.23 -8.63
N SER A 148 0.04 -1.37 -8.05
CA SER A 148 -0.36 -1.45 -6.64
C SER A 148 0.72 -0.89 -5.70
N TRP A 149 2.00 -1.24 -5.92
CA TRP A 149 3.10 -0.75 -5.11
C TRP A 149 3.31 0.76 -5.23
N SER A 150 3.28 1.29 -6.46
CA SER A 150 3.46 2.72 -6.68
C SER A 150 2.33 3.55 -6.10
N LEU A 151 1.09 3.05 -6.15
CA LEU A 151 -0.06 3.68 -5.50
C LEU A 151 0.05 3.67 -3.97
N ILE A 152 0.57 2.59 -3.38
CA ILE A 152 0.86 2.51 -1.93
C ILE A 152 1.93 3.54 -1.58
N ALA A 153 3.05 3.56 -2.29
CA ALA A 153 4.15 4.50 -2.06
C ALA A 153 3.70 5.97 -2.17
N GLU A 154 2.92 6.31 -3.20
CA GLU A 154 2.34 7.65 -3.37
C GLU A 154 1.42 8.03 -2.20
N SER A 155 0.61 7.09 -1.69
CA SER A 155 -0.33 7.35 -0.60
C SER A 155 0.36 7.72 0.71
N ILE A 156 1.57 7.18 0.96
CA ILE A 156 2.40 7.51 2.12
C ILE A 156 2.88 8.96 2.01
N SER A 157 3.44 9.33 0.86
CA SER A 157 3.93 10.69 0.59
C SER A 157 2.81 11.73 0.62
N ALA A 158 1.62 11.36 0.15
CA ALA A 158 0.46 12.23 0.17
C ALA A 158 -0.27 12.29 1.54
N ASN A 159 0.18 11.50 2.53
CA ASN A 159 -0.43 11.37 3.86
C ASN A 159 -1.97 11.21 3.82
N ARG A 160 -2.45 10.34 2.94
CA ARG A 160 -3.89 10.12 2.74
C ARG A 160 -4.44 9.17 3.78
N ILE A 161 -4.68 9.71 4.97
CA ILE A 161 -5.19 8.92 6.09
C ILE A 161 -6.59 8.39 5.78
N CYS A 162 -6.82 7.11 6.09
CA CYS A 162 -8.16 6.52 6.06
C CYS A 162 -9.10 7.36 6.94
N LYS A 163 -10.13 7.97 6.35
CA LYS A 163 -11.30 8.31 7.16
C LYS A 163 -11.97 7.00 7.51
N GLN A 164 -12.42 6.83 8.76
CA GLN A 164 -13.34 5.74 9.06
C GLN A 164 -14.58 5.92 8.18
N ILE A 165 -14.65 5.14 7.11
CA ILE A 165 -15.83 5.06 6.27
C ILE A 165 -16.77 4.16 7.06
N GLN A 166 -17.73 4.77 7.76
CA GLN A 166 -18.96 4.09 8.15
C GLN A 166 -19.66 3.68 6.85
N ASP A 167 -19.47 2.43 6.44
CA ASP A 167 -20.39 1.73 5.54
C ASP A 167 -21.65 1.34 6.33
#